data_AF-A0A359F4V1-F1
#
_entry.id   AF-A0A359F4V1-F1
#
_cell.length_a   1.000
_cell.length_b   1.000
_cell.length_c   1.000
_cell.angle_alpha   90.00
_cell.angle_beta   90.00
_cell.angle_gamma   90.00
#
_symmetry.space_group_name_H-M   'P 1'
#
loop_
_entity.id
_entity.type
_entity.pdbx_description
1 polymer ?
#
loop_
_entity_poly.entity_id
_entity_poly.type
_entity_poly.pdbx_seq_one_letter_code
_entity_poly.pdbx_strand_id
1 'polypeptide(L)'
;TTTTTTTTTTVPNANPPTVSAFAATALSGAAPLSTAFTWTVNDPDPQPLTCSIDLEDNGVYDITINGCNSSLSRSATFATAGARTVRFRVSDGVSTATRTLSVSVGAPSADSFAINVRFNGALTSSQQAAFSSAATRWAQVIKTGLADQTINASADACAAGHPDFVGGVDDLMIDAIVTPIDGVGGVLGSAGPCVVRSGGLPIYGVMQFDSADLASLEADGLLSTVVLHEMGHVLGIGTRWSAAGLISGSGGTNPLFVGNVAKGAWSAIGGGSTSVPVEATGGAGTAYGHWRESVFNNELMTGWINNGSNPLSAITAGSLADLGYGVDLTKADAFGLPALRAPGSTGYKLETQLIEPEFFI
;
A
#
# COMPACT_ATOMS: atom_id res chain seq x y z
N THR A 1 -22.48 -16.67 -53.54
CA THR A 1 -22.29 -15.84 -52.34
C THR A 1 -23.14 -16.46 -51.25
N THR A 2 -22.50 -17.22 -50.35
CA THR A 2 -23.20 -17.92 -49.27
C THR A 2 -23.42 -16.92 -48.14
N THR A 3 -24.67 -16.49 -47.97
CA THR A 3 -25.06 -15.55 -46.91
C THR A 3 -25.03 -16.29 -45.58
N THR A 4 -23.98 -16.06 -44.78
CA THR A 4 -23.92 -16.55 -43.40
C THR A 4 -24.97 -15.80 -42.59
N THR A 5 -26.11 -16.44 -42.33
CA THR A 5 -27.12 -15.91 -41.42
C THR A 5 -26.60 -16.07 -40.00
N THR A 6 -26.09 -14.99 -39.42
CA THR A 6 -25.76 -14.94 -37.99
C THR A 6 -27.07 -14.99 -37.22
N THR A 7 -27.45 -16.17 -36.73
CA THR A 7 -28.57 -16.30 -35.80
C THR A 7 -28.15 -15.69 -34.47
N THR A 8 -28.57 -14.46 -34.20
CA THR A 8 -28.46 -13.86 -32.88
C THR A 8 -29.46 -14.59 -31.97
N THR A 9 -29.02 -15.65 -31.31
CA THR A 9 -29.77 -16.21 -30.18
C THR A 9 -29.83 -15.16 -29.09
N THR A 10 -30.96 -14.45 -28.98
CA THR A 10 -31.24 -13.61 -27.82
C THR A 10 -31.33 -14.54 -26.61
N VAL A 11 -30.30 -14.53 -25.76
CA VAL A 11 -30.36 -15.18 -24.45
C VAL A 11 -31.54 -14.56 -23.70
N PRO A 12 -32.50 -15.35 -23.17
CA PRO A 12 -33.58 -14.80 -22.35
C PRO A 12 -33.00 -13.99 -21.19
N ASN A 13 -33.39 -12.72 -21.08
CA ASN A 13 -33.10 -11.87 -19.91
C ASN A 13 -34.39 -11.73 -19.10
N ALA A 14 -34.84 -12.84 -18.54
CA ALA A 14 -36.15 -12.94 -17.89
C ALA A 14 -36.12 -12.45 -16.45
N ASN A 15 -34.96 -12.49 -15.79
CA ASN A 15 -34.81 -12.20 -14.37
C ASN A 15 -33.83 -11.04 -14.16
N PRO A 16 -34.21 -9.98 -13.43
CA PRO A 16 -33.29 -8.89 -13.16
C PRO A 16 -32.18 -9.32 -12.18
N PRO A 17 -30.98 -8.71 -12.26
CA PRO A 17 -29.94 -8.93 -11.27
C PRO A 17 -30.38 -8.39 -9.92
N THR A 18 -29.77 -8.91 -8.85
CA THR A 18 -30.04 -8.49 -7.46
C THR A 18 -28.77 -8.09 -6.74
N VAL A 19 -28.89 -7.17 -5.76
CA VAL A 19 -27.82 -6.81 -4.82
C VAL A 19 -28.25 -7.19 -3.41
N SER A 20 -27.81 -8.35 -2.93
CA SER A 20 -28.15 -8.82 -1.59
C SER A 20 -27.35 -8.11 -0.50
N ALA A 21 -26.13 -7.68 -0.80
CA ALA A 21 -25.28 -6.90 0.11
C ALA A 21 -24.43 -5.88 -0.65
N PHE A 22 -24.19 -4.73 -0.01
CA PHE A 22 -23.20 -3.74 -0.38
C PHE A 22 -22.63 -3.18 0.92
N ALA A 23 -21.31 -3.20 1.08
CA ALA A 23 -20.63 -2.83 2.31
C ALA A 23 -19.33 -2.07 2.03
N ALA A 24 -18.86 -1.31 3.01
CA ALA A 24 -17.56 -0.64 3.01
C ALA A 24 -16.78 -1.01 4.28
N THR A 25 -15.45 -1.06 4.21
CA THR A 25 -14.60 -1.37 5.36
C THR A 25 -14.65 -0.29 6.44
N ALA A 26 -14.76 0.97 6.00
CA ALA A 26 -15.02 2.13 6.84
C ALA A 26 -16.16 2.95 6.24
N LEU A 27 -17.13 3.31 7.09
CA LEU A 27 -18.24 4.22 6.76
C LEU A 27 -18.06 5.61 7.40
N SER A 28 -17.04 5.79 8.24
CA SER A 28 -16.74 7.07 8.86
C SER A 28 -15.27 7.18 9.24
N GLY A 29 -14.76 8.40 9.26
CA GLY A 29 -13.38 8.73 9.65
C GLY A 29 -13.03 10.15 9.23
N ALA A 30 -11.86 10.64 9.63
CA ALA A 30 -11.36 11.93 9.15
C ALA A 30 -10.97 11.87 7.66
N ALA A 31 -10.97 13.01 6.99
CA ALA A 31 -10.38 13.11 5.65
C ALA A 31 -8.83 13.07 5.71
N PRO A 32 -8.14 12.42 4.76
CA PRO A 32 -8.69 11.53 3.75
C PRO A 32 -9.18 10.20 4.37
N LEU A 33 -10.35 9.74 3.92
CA LEU A 33 -10.87 8.42 4.31
C LEU A 33 -10.75 7.45 3.14
N SER A 34 -9.76 6.55 3.19
CA SER A 34 -9.68 5.40 2.27
C SER A 34 -10.51 4.22 2.79
N THR A 35 -11.33 3.64 1.91
CA THR A 35 -12.20 2.51 2.25
C THR A 35 -12.34 1.56 1.07
N ALA A 36 -12.57 0.28 1.34
CA ALA A 36 -12.86 -0.72 0.32
C ALA A 36 -14.33 -1.09 0.31
N PHE A 37 -14.91 -1.11 -0.88
CA PHE A 37 -16.26 -1.55 -1.16
C PHE A 37 -16.30 -3.02 -1.57
N THR A 38 -17.25 -3.74 -1.00
CA THR A 38 -17.57 -5.14 -1.34
C THR A 38 -19.06 -5.27 -1.58
N TRP A 39 -19.45 -6.27 -2.37
CA TRP A 39 -20.84 -6.49 -2.73
C TRP A 39 -21.15 -7.97 -2.89
N THR A 40 -22.43 -8.30 -2.81
CA THR A 40 -22.96 -9.61 -3.18
C THR A 40 -24.06 -9.39 -4.20
N VAL A 41 -23.80 -9.87 -5.41
CA VAL A 41 -24.70 -9.82 -6.56
C VAL A 41 -25.10 -11.23 -6.98
N ASN A 42 -26.31 -11.37 -7.47
CA ASN A 42 -26.79 -12.60 -8.07
C ASN A 42 -27.63 -12.28 -9.31
N ASP A 43 -27.37 -13.00 -10.38
CA ASP A 43 -28.16 -12.96 -11.61
C ASP A 43 -28.47 -14.41 -12.03
N PRO A 44 -29.77 -14.78 -12.14
CA PRO A 44 -30.17 -16.10 -12.61
C PRO A 44 -29.83 -16.36 -14.08
N ASP A 45 -29.66 -15.30 -14.88
CA ASP A 45 -29.46 -15.37 -16.31
C ASP A 45 -27.94 -15.31 -16.63
N PRO A 46 -27.46 -15.92 -17.74
CA PRO A 46 -26.01 -16.13 -17.96
C PRO A 46 -25.28 -14.92 -18.57
N GLN A 47 -25.90 -13.73 -18.60
CA GLN A 47 -25.33 -12.51 -19.13
C GLN A 47 -24.17 -12.01 -18.24
N PRO A 48 -23.13 -11.41 -18.84
CA PRO A 48 -22.07 -10.79 -18.05
C PRO A 48 -22.60 -9.57 -17.30
N LEU A 49 -22.24 -9.45 -16.02
CA LEU A 49 -22.60 -8.31 -15.21
C LEU A 49 -21.59 -7.16 -15.35
N THR A 50 -22.12 -5.95 -15.36
CA THR A 50 -21.35 -4.71 -15.19
C THR A 50 -21.76 -4.07 -13.88
N CYS A 51 -20.78 -3.77 -13.02
CA CYS A 51 -21.00 -3.03 -11.79
C CYS A 51 -20.47 -1.61 -11.91
N SER A 52 -21.13 -0.68 -11.24
CA SER A 52 -20.72 0.71 -11.18
C SER A 52 -20.89 1.27 -9.77
N ILE A 53 -19.96 2.12 -9.34
CA ILE A 53 -20.02 2.83 -8.06
C ILE A 53 -20.01 4.33 -8.36
N ASP A 54 -21.02 5.03 -7.85
CA ASP A 54 -21.14 6.48 -7.79
C ASP A 54 -20.86 6.87 -6.33
N LEU A 55 -19.75 7.56 -6.07
CA LEU A 55 -19.24 7.84 -4.73
C LEU A 55 -20.00 8.96 -4.02
N GLU A 56 -20.83 9.70 -4.74
CA GLU A 56 -21.48 10.92 -4.26
C GLU A 56 -22.95 11.08 -4.67
N ASP A 57 -23.51 10.04 -5.27
CA ASP A 57 -24.92 9.90 -5.65
C ASP A 57 -25.40 10.94 -6.68
N ASN A 58 -24.47 11.54 -7.43
CA ASN A 58 -24.76 12.63 -8.36
C ASN A 58 -25.23 12.16 -9.75
N GLY A 59 -25.31 10.84 -9.97
CA GLY A 59 -25.70 10.24 -11.24
C GLY A 59 -24.54 9.96 -12.20
N VAL A 60 -23.29 10.27 -11.80
CA VAL A 60 -22.07 9.94 -12.53
C VAL A 60 -21.36 8.80 -11.80
N TYR A 61 -21.05 7.72 -12.51
CA TYR A 61 -20.33 6.59 -11.92
C TYR A 61 -18.83 6.79 -12.03
N ASP A 62 -18.15 6.93 -10.89
CA ASP A 62 -16.70 7.08 -10.78
C ASP A 62 -15.95 5.79 -11.11
N ILE A 63 -16.55 4.65 -10.79
CA ILE A 63 -15.93 3.33 -10.97
C ILE A 63 -16.86 2.46 -11.80
N THR A 64 -16.33 1.83 -12.84
CA THR A 64 -17.04 0.84 -13.66
C THR A 64 -16.22 -0.45 -13.77
N ILE A 65 -16.89 -1.59 -13.64
CA ILE A 65 -16.30 -2.92 -13.53
C ILE A 65 -17.00 -3.85 -14.51
N ASN A 66 -16.30 -4.25 -15.56
CA ASN A 66 -16.78 -5.25 -16.51
C ASN A 66 -16.51 -6.66 -15.97
N GLY A 67 -17.43 -7.60 -16.18
CA GLY A 67 -17.30 -8.97 -15.66
C GLY A 67 -17.43 -9.03 -14.13
N CYS A 68 -18.28 -8.17 -13.59
CA CYS A 68 -18.50 -8.04 -12.16
C CYS A 68 -19.03 -9.34 -11.55
N ASN A 69 -18.55 -9.67 -10.36
CA ASN A 69 -19.05 -10.77 -9.55
C ASN A 69 -18.81 -10.47 -8.06
N SER A 70 -19.40 -11.27 -7.18
CA SER A 70 -19.36 -11.08 -5.72
C SER A 70 -18.00 -11.33 -5.06
N SER A 71 -16.97 -11.72 -5.82
CA SER A 71 -15.62 -11.94 -5.29
C SER A 71 -14.69 -10.75 -5.50
N LEU A 72 -15.10 -9.76 -6.29
CA LEU A 72 -14.35 -8.53 -6.54
C LEU A 72 -14.63 -7.46 -5.47
N SER A 73 -13.73 -6.49 -5.37
CA SER A 73 -13.86 -5.32 -4.50
C SER A 73 -13.24 -4.08 -5.15
N ARG A 74 -13.53 -2.88 -4.64
CA ARG A 74 -12.90 -1.63 -5.11
C ARG A 74 -12.59 -0.70 -3.97
N SER A 75 -11.44 -0.06 -3.99
CA SER A 75 -11.08 0.96 -3.00
C SER A 75 -11.30 2.35 -3.57
N ALA A 76 -11.64 3.29 -2.70
CA ALA A 76 -11.74 4.72 -3.02
C ALA A 76 -11.24 5.56 -1.83
N THR A 77 -10.95 6.83 -2.09
CA THR A 77 -10.61 7.81 -1.07
C THR A 77 -11.60 8.97 -1.10
N PHE A 78 -12.15 9.30 0.06
CA PHE A 78 -12.90 10.54 0.26
C PHE A 78 -11.98 11.62 0.83
N ALA A 79 -11.55 12.53 -0.04
CA ALA A 79 -10.55 13.54 0.31
C ALA A 79 -11.10 14.73 1.12
N THR A 80 -12.43 14.92 1.17
CA THR A 80 -13.04 16.07 1.84
C THR A 80 -14.11 15.65 2.83
N ALA A 81 -14.24 16.43 3.90
CA ALA A 81 -15.26 16.25 4.92
C ALA A 81 -16.68 16.41 4.34
N GLY A 82 -17.63 15.68 4.92
CA GLY A 82 -19.03 15.70 4.55
C GLY A 82 -19.65 14.30 4.59
N ALA A 83 -20.98 14.27 4.74
CA ALA A 83 -21.76 13.07 4.54
C ALA A 83 -22.04 12.89 3.04
N ARG A 84 -21.78 11.69 2.52
CA ARG A 84 -22.03 11.28 1.14
C ARG A 84 -22.88 10.03 1.11
N THR A 85 -23.69 9.90 0.07
CA THR A 85 -24.32 8.64 -0.28
C THR A 85 -23.50 8.01 -1.39
N VAL A 86 -23.07 6.76 -1.20
CA VAL A 86 -22.41 5.95 -2.23
C VAL A 86 -23.44 5.02 -2.81
N ARG A 87 -23.62 5.04 -4.12
CA ARG A 87 -24.52 4.12 -4.85
C ARG A 87 -23.73 3.08 -5.60
N PHE A 88 -24.01 1.83 -5.29
CA PHE A 88 -23.61 0.70 -6.10
C PHE A 88 -24.75 0.30 -7.05
N ARG A 89 -24.41 0.02 -8.29
CA ARG A 89 -25.32 -0.49 -9.32
C ARG A 89 -24.71 -1.74 -9.93
N VAL A 90 -25.56 -2.75 -10.18
CA VAL A 90 -25.26 -3.91 -11.03
C VAL A 90 -26.23 -3.91 -12.22
N SER A 91 -25.73 -4.28 -13.40
CA SER A 91 -26.45 -4.29 -14.67
C SER A 91 -26.11 -5.55 -15.45
N ASP A 92 -27.11 -6.23 -15.99
CA ASP A 92 -26.98 -7.36 -16.94
C ASP A 92 -26.97 -6.88 -18.42
N GLY A 93 -27.20 -5.58 -18.64
CA GLY A 93 -27.31 -4.94 -19.95
C GLY A 93 -28.74 -4.57 -20.35
N VAL A 94 -29.73 -5.04 -19.60
CA VAL A 94 -31.18 -4.82 -19.80
C VAL A 94 -31.81 -4.25 -18.54
N SER A 95 -31.63 -4.93 -17.41
CA SER A 95 -32.11 -4.61 -16.08
C SER A 95 -30.98 -4.19 -15.16
N THR A 96 -31.35 -3.54 -14.05
CA THR A 96 -30.38 -3.04 -13.07
C THR A 96 -30.91 -3.17 -11.67
N ALA A 97 -30.03 -3.42 -10.71
CA ALA A 97 -30.32 -3.29 -9.28
C ALA A 97 -29.31 -2.36 -8.62
N THR A 98 -29.74 -1.66 -7.58
CA THR A 98 -28.90 -0.71 -6.85
C THR A 98 -28.99 -0.91 -5.35
N ARG A 99 -27.93 -0.51 -4.65
CA ARG A 99 -27.92 -0.30 -3.19
C ARG A 99 -27.11 0.92 -2.86
N THR A 100 -27.41 1.54 -1.73
CA THR A 100 -26.69 2.70 -1.24
C THR A 100 -26.09 2.46 0.13
N LEU A 101 -25.05 3.21 0.45
CA LEU A 101 -24.45 3.35 1.77
C LEU A 101 -24.25 4.83 2.08
N SER A 102 -24.30 5.21 3.35
CA SER A 102 -23.91 6.54 3.79
C SER A 102 -22.51 6.50 4.36
N VAL A 103 -21.62 7.36 3.86
CA VAL A 103 -20.26 7.56 4.35
C VAL A 103 -20.18 8.95 4.98
N SER A 104 -19.72 9.03 6.23
CA SER A 104 -19.59 10.29 6.97
C SER A 104 -18.12 10.63 7.21
N VAL A 105 -17.61 11.57 6.43
CA VAL A 105 -16.21 12.01 6.51
C VAL A 105 -16.10 13.23 7.41
N GLY A 106 -15.31 13.13 8.48
CA GLY A 106 -14.99 14.24 9.37
C GLY A 106 -13.98 15.21 8.74
N ALA A 107 -13.77 16.34 9.41
CA ALA A 107 -12.72 17.29 9.04
C ALA A 107 -11.36 16.57 8.93
N PRO A 108 -10.49 16.98 7.99
CA PRO A 108 -9.12 16.48 7.99
C PRO A 108 -8.42 16.88 9.28
N SER A 109 -7.41 16.10 9.66
CA SER A 109 -6.53 16.51 10.76
C SER A 109 -5.89 17.85 10.42
N ALA A 110 -5.90 18.78 11.39
CA ALA A 110 -5.14 20.03 11.29
C ALA A 110 -3.63 19.77 11.37
N ASP A 111 -3.27 18.64 11.98
CA ASP A 111 -1.93 18.12 12.08
C ASP A 111 -1.66 17.14 10.92
N SER A 112 -0.64 17.46 10.13
CA SER A 112 -0.30 16.74 8.90
C SER A 112 0.86 15.81 9.13
N PHE A 113 0.77 14.59 8.62
CA PHE A 113 1.78 13.58 8.88
C PHE A 113 3.20 14.05 8.52
N ALA A 114 4.12 14.00 9.48
CA ALA A 114 5.52 14.36 9.33
C ALA A 114 6.45 13.18 9.60
N ILE A 115 7.56 13.12 8.86
CA ILE A 115 8.65 12.19 9.13
C ILE A 115 9.90 13.03 9.36
N ASN A 116 10.41 12.98 10.58
CA ASN A 116 11.66 13.63 10.95
C ASN A 116 12.80 12.61 10.86
N VAL A 117 13.92 13.02 10.26
CA VAL A 117 15.10 12.16 10.11
C VAL A 117 16.27 12.75 10.89
N ARG A 118 16.84 11.97 11.80
CA ARG A 118 18.07 12.28 12.52
C ARG A 118 19.23 11.55 11.86
N PHE A 119 20.15 12.31 11.27
CA PHE A 119 21.31 11.75 10.59
C PHE A 119 22.44 11.46 11.57
N ASN A 120 22.88 10.20 11.61
CA ASN A 120 24.01 9.75 12.41
C ASN A 120 25.12 9.24 11.49
N GLY A 121 26.14 10.08 11.28
CA GLY A 121 27.24 9.79 10.37
C GLY A 121 27.47 10.90 9.33
N ALA A 122 28.46 10.70 8.47
CA ALA A 122 28.86 11.67 7.47
C ALA A 122 28.15 11.44 6.12
N LEU A 123 26.86 11.76 6.05
CA LEU A 123 26.11 11.81 4.78
C LEU A 123 26.41 13.11 4.03
N THR A 124 26.60 13.05 2.71
CA THR A 124 26.68 14.25 1.86
C THR A 124 25.33 14.98 1.82
N SER A 125 25.32 16.25 1.41
CA SER A 125 24.07 17.02 1.30
C SER A 125 23.09 16.41 0.30
N SER A 126 23.57 15.82 -0.79
CA SER A 126 22.72 15.13 -1.78
C SER A 126 22.15 13.83 -1.23
N GLN A 127 22.92 13.08 -0.44
CA GLN A 127 22.42 11.89 0.25
C GLN A 127 21.36 12.26 1.29
N GLN A 128 21.58 13.28 2.13
CA GLN A 128 20.57 13.77 3.09
C GLN A 128 19.28 14.23 2.38
N ALA A 129 19.40 14.81 1.18
CA ALA A 129 18.25 15.22 0.38
C ALA A 129 17.41 14.02 -0.11
N ALA A 130 18.01 12.85 -0.34
CA ALA A 130 17.29 11.62 -0.68
C ALA A 130 16.35 11.20 0.47
N PHE A 131 16.83 11.22 1.72
CA PHE A 131 16.01 10.94 2.91
C PHE A 131 14.88 11.96 3.10
N SER A 132 15.20 13.25 2.96
CA SER A 132 14.20 14.32 3.10
C SER A 132 13.11 14.23 2.02
N SER A 133 13.50 13.81 0.82
CA SER A 133 12.58 13.60 -0.31
C SER A 133 11.72 12.36 -0.12
N ALA A 134 12.28 11.27 0.41
CA ALA A 134 11.52 10.07 0.79
C ALA A 134 10.48 10.39 1.88
N ALA A 135 10.89 11.12 2.93
CA ALA A 135 10.00 11.58 4.00
C ALA A 135 8.83 12.39 3.44
N THR A 136 9.13 13.35 2.56
CA THR A 136 8.12 14.16 1.88
C THR A 136 7.19 13.30 1.01
N ARG A 137 7.73 12.31 0.28
CA ARG A 137 6.94 11.44 -0.59
C ARG A 137 5.96 10.56 0.19
N TRP A 138 6.37 10.03 1.34
CA TRP A 138 5.48 9.28 2.23
C TRP A 138 4.43 10.18 2.89
N ALA A 139 4.80 11.38 3.35
CA ALA A 139 3.87 12.38 3.89
C ALA A 139 2.87 12.95 2.84
N GLN A 140 3.10 12.72 1.56
CA GLN A 140 2.08 12.98 0.54
C GLN A 140 0.97 11.91 0.56
N VAL A 141 1.32 10.66 0.87
CA VAL A 141 0.40 9.50 0.89
C VAL A 141 -0.29 9.38 2.24
N ILE A 142 0.47 9.44 3.33
CA ILE A 142 -0.04 9.48 4.69
C ILE A 142 -0.30 10.95 5.02
N LYS A 143 -1.56 11.32 5.19
CA LYS A 143 -1.96 12.73 5.38
C LYS A 143 -2.25 13.07 6.81
N THR A 144 -2.86 12.14 7.53
CA THR A 144 -3.33 12.35 8.89
C THR A 144 -2.18 12.18 9.87
N GLY A 145 -1.85 13.26 10.59
CA GLY A 145 -0.95 13.20 11.74
C GLY A 145 -1.50 12.27 12.85
N LEU A 146 -0.59 11.83 13.68
CA LEU A 146 -0.74 10.90 14.79
C LEU A 146 -0.41 11.64 16.08
N ALA A 147 -0.99 11.19 17.18
CA ALA A 147 -0.72 11.82 18.47
C ALA A 147 0.79 11.83 18.81
N ASP A 148 1.29 13.02 19.17
CA ASP A 148 2.59 13.22 19.79
C ASP A 148 2.77 12.30 20.99
N GLN A 149 3.97 11.73 21.13
CA GLN A 149 4.36 11.04 22.35
C GLN A 149 5.79 11.41 22.74
N THR A 150 6.09 11.36 24.03
CA THR A 150 7.47 11.37 24.49
C THR A 150 7.97 9.93 24.60
N ILE A 151 9.12 9.66 24.00
CA ILE A 151 9.76 8.34 24.08
C ILE A 151 11.14 8.44 24.72
N ASN A 152 11.62 7.30 25.20
CA ASN A 152 12.98 7.11 25.70
C ASN A 152 13.50 5.78 25.13
N ALA A 153 14.30 5.86 24.07
CA ALA A 153 15.00 4.74 23.48
C ALA A 153 16.47 4.82 23.88
N SER A 154 16.99 3.81 24.57
CA SER A 154 18.40 3.77 24.95
C SER A 154 19.29 3.49 23.74
N ALA A 155 20.55 3.91 23.81
CA ALA A 155 21.57 3.54 22.83
C ALA A 155 21.64 2.02 22.68
N ASP A 156 21.97 1.57 21.46
CA ASP A 156 22.08 0.17 21.06
C ASP A 156 20.82 -0.69 21.21
N ALA A 157 19.68 -0.12 21.64
CA ALA A 157 18.45 -0.87 21.80
C ALA A 157 17.92 -1.32 20.42
N CYS A 158 17.58 -0.34 19.58
CA CYS A 158 16.96 -0.60 18.29
C CYS A 158 17.84 -1.40 17.32
N ALA A 159 19.15 -1.10 17.35
CA ALA A 159 20.17 -1.80 16.60
C ALA A 159 21.56 -1.39 17.14
N ALA A 160 22.53 -2.29 17.03
CA ALA A 160 23.89 -2.00 17.46
C ALA A 160 24.45 -0.74 16.77
N GLY A 161 25.13 0.11 17.54
CA GLY A 161 25.68 1.39 17.09
C GLY A 161 24.68 2.54 17.05
N HIS A 162 23.41 2.34 17.41
CA HIS A 162 22.41 3.42 17.40
C HIS A 162 22.52 4.30 18.64
N PRO A 163 22.49 5.64 18.49
CA PRO A 163 22.48 6.53 19.63
C PRO A 163 21.14 6.48 20.36
N ASP A 164 21.16 6.93 21.61
CA ASP A 164 19.93 7.12 22.38
C ASP A 164 19.05 8.23 21.80
N PHE A 165 17.76 8.17 22.09
CA PHE A 165 16.80 9.23 21.81
C PHE A 165 15.86 9.42 22.99
N VAL A 166 15.82 10.65 23.51
CA VAL A 166 14.88 11.06 24.56
C VAL A 166 14.23 12.37 24.11
N GLY A 167 12.92 12.34 23.89
CA GLY A 167 12.22 13.54 23.44
C GLY A 167 10.80 13.30 22.97
N GLY A 168 10.10 14.40 22.68
CA GLY A 168 8.82 14.37 21.99
C GLY A 168 9.02 14.01 20.52
N VAL A 169 8.17 13.12 20.03
CA VAL A 169 8.06 12.76 18.63
C VAL A 169 6.67 13.13 18.16
N ASP A 170 6.65 14.08 17.23
CA ASP A 170 5.52 14.33 16.35
C ASP A 170 5.60 13.32 15.20
N ASP A 171 4.52 12.56 15.02
CA ASP A 171 4.34 11.47 14.05
C ASP A 171 5.37 10.33 14.04
N LEU A 172 6.52 10.54 13.39
CA LEU A 172 7.56 9.54 13.20
C LEU A 172 8.95 10.19 13.21
N MET A 173 9.81 9.67 14.07
CA MET A 173 11.25 9.96 14.07
C MET A 173 12.01 8.75 13.52
N ILE A 174 12.95 8.98 12.62
CA ILE A 174 13.81 7.94 12.05
C ILE A 174 15.27 8.32 12.23
N ASP A 175 16.05 7.41 12.82
CA ASP A 175 17.50 7.51 12.79
C ASP A 175 18.03 6.91 11.48
N ALA A 176 18.71 7.73 10.68
CA ALA A 176 19.40 7.30 9.48
C ALA A 176 20.89 7.18 9.76
N ILE A 177 21.41 5.94 9.76
CA ILE A 177 22.78 5.62 10.13
C ILE A 177 23.54 5.12 8.91
N VAL A 178 24.74 5.64 8.72
CA VAL A 178 25.68 5.13 7.71
C VAL A 178 26.86 4.50 8.43
N THR A 179 27.03 3.21 8.24
CA THR A 179 28.07 2.40 8.89
C THR A 179 28.55 1.31 7.93
N PRO A 180 29.77 0.79 8.06
CA PRO A 180 30.15 -0.45 7.38
C PRO A 180 29.23 -1.60 7.83
N ILE A 181 28.73 -2.39 6.87
CA ILE A 181 27.91 -3.58 7.16
C ILE A 181 28.65 -4.84 6.70
N ASP A 182 28.81 -5.02 5.38
CA ASP A 182 29.48 -6.19 4.81
C ASP A 182 30.34 -5.89 3.56
N GLY A 183 30.40 -4.63 3.13
CA GLY A 183 31.21 -4.19 2.00
C GLY A 183 30.37 -3.95 0.76
N VAL A 184 30.98 -4.01 -0.42
CA VAL A 184 30.27 -3.65 -1.66
C VAL A 184 29.37 -4.79 -2.14
N GLY A 185 28.11 -4.48 -2.42
CA GLY A 185 27.17 -5.36 -3.12
C GLY A 185 26.56 -6.48 -2.28
N GLY A 186 26.70 -6.41 -0.95
CA GLY A 186 25.98 -7.23 0.02
C GLY A 186 24.71 -6.51 0.49
N VAL A 187 24.56 -6.38 1.81
CA VAL A 187 23.40 -5.72 2.42
C VAL A 187 23.42 -4.22 2.11
N LEU A 188 22.49 -3.77 1.26
CA LEU A 188 22.40 -2.35 0.88
C LEU A 188 21.89 -1.48 2.03
N GLY A 189 21.05 -2.06 2.90
CA GLY A 189 20.55 -1.41 4.10
C GLY A 189 19.65 -2.31 4.94
N SER A 190 19.26 -1.80 6.11
CA SER A 190 18.30 -2.44 7.00
C SER A 190 17.36 -1.39 7.54
N ALA A 191 16.07 -1.67 7.60
CA ALA A 191 15.10 -0.71 8.09
C ALA A 191 13.93 -1.35 8.81
N GLY A 192 13.37 -0.59 9.74
CA GLY A 192 12.15 -0.99 10.42
C GLY A 192 11.83 -0.14 11.64
N PRO A 193 10.63 -0.34 12.21
CA PRO A 193 10.25 0.30 13.45
C PRO A 193 11.05 -0.26 14.63
N CYS A 194 11.37 0.61 15.57
CA CYS A 194 11.95 0.24 16.87
C CYS A 194 10.93 0.40 18.00
N VAL A 195 10.18 1.51 17.99
CA VAL A 195 9.11 1.79 18.94
C VAL A 195 7.80 1.94 18.18
N VAL A 196 6.76 1.27 18.67
CA VAL A 196 5.40 1.38 18.12
C VAL A 196 4.42 1.87 19.19
N ARG A 197 3.40 2.61 18.75
CA ARG A 197 2.25 3.01 19.58
C ARG A 197 1.37 1.81 19.93
N SER A 198 0.48 1.94 20.91
CA SER A 198 -0.49 0.90 21.31
C SER A 198 -1.40 0.42 20.18
N GLY A 199 -1.59 1.21 19.10
CA GLY A 199 -2.30 0.80 17.88
C GLY A 199 -1.44 0.02 16.87
N GLY A 200 -0.16 -0.23 17.18
CA GLY A 200 0.79 -0.94 16.33
C GLY A 200 1.52 -0.06 15.30
N LEU A 201 1.13 1.21 15.17
CA LEU A 201 1.77 2.16 14.25
C LEU A 201 3.14 2.62 14.78
N PRO A 202 4.20 2.59 13.95
CA PRO A 202 5.52 3.11 14.27
C PRO A 202 5.52 4.55 14.77
N ILE A 203 6.34 4.83 15.78
CA ILE A 203 6.66 6.19 16.25
C ILE A 203 8.16 6.49 16.18
N TYR A 204 9.00 5.49 16.35
CA TYR A 204 10.44 5.61 16.20
C TYR A 204 10.95 4.42 15.42
N GLY A 205 11.82 4.66 14.46
CA GLY A 205 12.44 3.62 13.68
C GLY A 205 13.84 3.97 13.26
N VAL A 206 14.46 3.02 12.59
CA VAL A 206 15.86 3.10 12.21
C VAL A 206 16.02 2.67 10.76
N MET A 207 16.96 3.30 10.08
CA MET A 207 17.46 2.89 8.78
C MET A 207 18.98 2.90 8.81
N GLN A 208 19.59 1.78 8.44
CA GLN A 208 21.04 1.65 8.28
C GLN A 208 21.36 1.42 6.82
N PHE A 209 22.42 2.03 6.32
CA PHE A 209 22.92 1.80 4.96
C PHE A 209 24.41 1.50 4.99
N ASP A 210 24.86 0.55 4.15
CA ASP A 210 26.29 0.26 4.06
C ASP A 210 27.03 1.43 3.42
N SER A 211 27.91 2.05 4.22
CA SER A 211 28.83 3.09 3.79
C SER A 211 29.59 2.79 2.48
N ALA A 212 29.84 1.50 2.18
CA ALA A 212 30.52 1.06 0.97
C ALA A 212 29.67 1.20 -0.31
N ASP A 213 28.35 1.18 -0.18
CA ASP A 213 27.42 1.15 -1.32
C ASP A 213 26.76 2.50 -1.62
N LEU A 214 26.69 3.44 -0.67
CA LEU A 214 26.00 4.73 -0.86
C LEU A 214 26.48 5.50 -2.09
N ALA A 215 27.79 5.61 -2.29
CA ALA A 215 28.34 6.38 -3.40
C ALA A 215 27.98 5.77 -4.77
N SER A 216 27.95 4.45 -4.86
CA SER A 216 27.56 3.72 -6.08
C SER A 216 26.06 3.85 -6.32
N LEU A 217 25.23 3.66 -5.28
CA LEU A 217 23.77 3.86 -5.37
C LEU A 217 23.40 5.27 -5.80
N GLU A 218 24.14 6.27 -5.31
CA GLU A 218 23.95 7.66 -5.70
C GLU A 218 24.36 7.91 -7.16
N ALA A 219 25.53 7.40 -7.57
CA ALA A 219 26.01 7.51 -8.95
C ALA A 219 25.10 6.83 -9.96
N ASP A 220 24.50 5.69 -9.58
CA ASP A 220 23.55 4.93 -10.39
C ASP A 220 22.12 5.51 -10.35
N GLY A 221 21.88 6.54 -9.53
CA GLY A 221 20.57 7.18 -9.39
C GLY A 221 19.53 6.34 -8.63
N LEU A 222 19.97 5.32 -7.89
CA LEU A 222 19.13 4.39 -7.15
C LEU A 222 18.89 4.80 -5.70
N LEU A 223 19.80 5.59 -5.11
CA LEU A 223 19.76 5.93 -3.68
C LEU A 223 18.40 6.44 -3.22
N SER A 224 17.80 7.40 -3.93
CA SER A 224 16.49 7.96 -3.57
C SER A 224 15.38 6.90 -3.56
N THR A 225 15.43 5.94 -4.48
CA THR A 225 14.44 4.85 -4.56
C THR A 225 14.63 3.86 -3.41
N VAL A 226 15.87 3.48 -3.11
CA VAL A 226 16.18 2.58 -1.99
C VAL A 226 15.78 3.25 -0.66
N VAL A 227 16.11 4.52 -0.44
CA VAL A 227 15.72 5.24 0.78
C VAL A 227 14.20 5.34 0.90
N LEU A 228 13.48 5.56 -0.22
CA LEU A 228 12.02 5.56 -0.21
C LEU A 228 11.45 4.18 0.18
N HIS A 229 12.04 3.11 -0.35
CA HIS A 229 11.68 1.73 -0.02
C HIS A 229 11.91 1.42 1.47
N GLU A 230 13.13 1.63 1.97
CA GLU A 230 13.48 1.36 3.37
C GLU A 230 12.60 2.14 4.35
N MET A 231 12.29 3.39 4.03
CA MET A 231 11.38 4.20 4.85
C MET A 231 9.97 3.60 4.90
N GLY A 232 9.54 2.90 3.84
CA GLY A 232 8.31 2.11 3.83
C GLY A 232 8.31 0.99 4.88
N HIS A 233 9.44 0.30 5.06
CA HIS A 233 9.58 -0.71 6.11
C HIS A 233 9.52 -0.10 7.51
N VAL A 234 10.10 1.09 7.71
CA VAL A 234 9.96 1.83 8.98
C VAL A 234 8.50 2.18 9.27
N LEU A 235 7.73 2.55 8.24
CA LEU A 235 6.29 2.84 8.34
C LEU A 235 5.42 1.60 8.58
N GLY A 236 6.00 0.40 8.55
CA GLY A 236 5.32 -0.83 8.91
C GLY A 236 4.97 -1.75 7.75
N ILE A 237 5.35 -1.37 6.52
CA ILE A 237 5.14 -2.22 5.34
C ILE A 237 6.05 -3.44 5.47
N GLY A 238 5.45 -4.63 5.46
CA GLY A 238 6.17 -5.89 5.69
C GLY A 238 6.47 -6.18 7.16
N THR A 239 6.95 -5.20 7.92
CA THR A 239 7.37 -5.34 9.33
C THR A 239 6.20 -5.36 10.32
N ARG A 240 5.04 -4.75 9.99
CA ARG A 240 3.86 -4.74 10.88
C ARG A 240 2.68 -5.56 10.35
N TRP A 241 2.74 -6.05 9.12
CA TRP A 241 1.65 -6.81 8.50
C TRP A 241 1.25 -8.06 9.27
N SER A 242 2.23 -8.88 9.69
CA SER A 242 1.97 -10.11 10.45
C SER A 242 1.36 -9.81 11.82
N ALA A 243 1.95 -8.83 12.54
CA ALA A 243 1.46 -8.40 13.85
C ALA A 243 0.04 -7.81 13.79
N ALA A 244 -0.33 -7.17 12.69
CA ALA A 244 -1.68 -6.66 12.43
C ALA A 244 -2.67 -7.73 11.94
N GLY A 245 -2.23 -8.99 11.76
CA GLY A 245 -3.08 -10.07 11.24
C GLY A 245 -3.44 -9.91 9.76
N LEU A 246 -2.64 -9.16 9.01
CA LEU A 246 -2.89 -8.83 7.61
C LEU A 246 -2.23 -9.81 6.62
N ILE A 247 -1.51 -10.82 7.10
CA ILE A 247 -0.96 -11.90 6.26
C ILE A 247 -1.70 -13.21 6.54
N SER A 248 -2.10 -13.88 5.47
CA SER A 248 -2.54 -15.29 5.48
C SER A 248 -1.50 -16.17 4.79
N GLY A 249 -1.35 -17.41 5.26
CA GLY A 249 -0.40 -18.36 4.66
C GLY A 249 1.08 -18.05 4.95
N SER A 250 1.37 -17.31 6.04
CA SER A 250 2.75 -17.11 6.51
C SER A 250 3.43 -18.44 6.83
N GLY A 251 4.73 -18.54 6.54
CA GLY A 251 5.48 -19.80 6.63
C GLY A 251 5.21 -20.80 5.50
N GLY A 252 4.29 -20.50 4.58
CA GLY A 252 3.96 -21.32 3.42
C GLY A 252 4.56 -20.78 2.11
N THR A 253 4.27 -21.46 1.00
CA THR A 253 4.79 -21.09 -0.34
C THR A 253 3.97 -20.03 -1.06
N ASN A 254 2.81 -19.64 -0.51
CA ASN A 254 1.91 -18.68 -1.14
C ASN A 254 1.26 -17.75 -0.09
N PRO A 255 2.04 -16.91 0.61
CA PRO A 255 1.49 -15.92 1.51
C PRO A 255 0.71 -14.86 0.73
N LEU A 256 -0.37 -14.37 1.33
CA LEU A 256 -1.24 -13.34 0.76
C LEU A 256 -1.54 -12.28 1.81
N PHE A 257 -1.50 -11.01 1.41
CA PHE A 257 -1.94 -9.88 2.21
C PHE A 257 -3.46 -9.71 2.08
N VAL A 258 -4.17 -9.73 3.22
CA VAL A 258 -5.63 -9.81 3.29
C VAL A 258 -6.30 -8.49 3.68
N GLY A 259 -5.54 -7.41 3.81
CA GLY A 259 -6.10 -6.07 4.02
C GLY A 259 -7.02 -5.67 2.88
N ASN A 260 -8.18 -5.12 3.24
CA ASN A 260 -9.28 -4.93 2.31
C ASN A 260 -9.03 -3.73 1.37
N VAL A 261 -8.37 -2.67 1.86
CA VAL A 261 -8.06 -1.48 1.06
C VAL A 261 -7.02 -1.81 0.00
N ALA A 262 -5.94 -2.50 0.36
CA ALA A 262 -4.96 -2.99 -0.62
C ALA A 262 -5.59 -3.99 -1.61
N LYS A 263 -6.46 -4.90 -1.12
CA LYS A 263 -7.18 -5.86 -1.99
C LYS A 263 -8.10 -5.16 -3.00
N GLY A 264 -8.81 -4.11 -2.61
CA GLY A 264 -9.64 -3.34 -3.54
C GLY A 264 -8.82 -2.60 -4.59
N ALA A 265 -7.62 -2.11 -4.24
CA ALA A 265 -6.68 -1.53 -5.21
C ALA A 265 -6.10 -2.59 -6.16
N TRP A 266 -5.74 -3.77 -5.63
CA TRP A 266 -5.28 -4.91 -6.43
C TRP A 266 -6.34 -5.38 -7.43
N SER A 267 -7.58 -5.50 -6.99
CA SER A 267 -8.71 -5.86 -7.85
C SER A 267 -8.96 -4.81 -8.95
N ALA A 268 -8.69 -3.53 -8.68
CA ALA A 268 -8.86 -2.44 -9.65
C ALA A 268 -7.89 -2.54 -10.84
N ILE A 269 -6.69 -3.11 -10.64
CA ILE A 269 -5.67 -3.23 -11.69
C ILE A 269 -5.68 -4.60 -12.42
N GLY A 270 -6.72 -5.41 -12.20
CA GLY A 270 -6.87 -6.72 -12.84
C GLY A 270 -6.37 -7.90 -12.01
N GLY A 271 -6.04 -7.67 -10.74
CA GLY A 271 -5.63 -8.70 -9.80
C GLY A 271 -6.70 -9.72 -9.43
N GLY A 272 -7.94 -9.51 -9.88
CA GLY A 272 -9.06 -10.41 -9.63
C GLY A 272 -9.59 -10.33 -8.21
N SER A 273 -9.97 -11.48 -7.66
CA SER A 273 -10.62 -11.63 -6.35
C SER A 273 -9.74 -12.23 -5.27
N THR A 274 -8.54 -12.68 -5.64
CA THR A 274 -7.54 -13.18 -4.69
C THR A 274 -7.01 -12.02 -3.85
N SER A 275 -6.60 -12.34 -2.63
CA SER A 275 -5.82 -11.43 -1.80
C SER A 275 -4.46 -11.12 -2.46
N VAL A 276 -3.78 -10.07 -1.99
CA VAL A 276 -2.62 -9.52 -2.68
C VAL A 276 -1.41 -10.45 -2.50
N PRO A 277 -0.72 -10.90 -3.58
CA PRO A 277 0.43 -11.81 -3.45
C PRO A 277 1.61 -11.19 -2.70
N VAL A 278 2.04 -11.87 -1.64
CA VAL A 278 3.24 -11.53 -0.86
C VAL A 278 4.39 -12.45 -1.28
N GLU A 279 5.62 -11.96 -1.17
CA GLU A 279 6.83 -12.73 -1.48
C GLU A 279 7.01 -13.90 -0.50
N ALA A 280 7.33 -15.08 -1.02
CA ALA A 280 7.53 -16.30 -0.23
C ALA A 280 9.00 -16.71 -0.14
N THR A 281 9.87 -16.08 -0.94
CA THR A 281 11.26 -16.47 -1.16
C THR A 281 12.23 -15.33 -0.83
N GLY A 282 13.53 -15.53 -1.02
CA GLY A 282 14.56 -14.51 -0.79
C GLY A 282 15.13 -14.45 0.65
N GLY A 283 14.60 -15.24 1.58
CA GLY A 283 15.09 -15.31 2.97
C GLY A 283 14.33 -14.38 3.92
N ALA A 284 14.76 -14.29 5.19
CA ALA A 284 14.06 -13.54 6.23
C ALA A 284 13.98 -12.02 5.95
N GLY A 285 14.96 -11.48 5.21
CA GLY A 285 14.95 -10.08 4.78
C GLY A 285 13.95 -9.77 3.67
N THR A 286 13.50 -10.78 2.91
CA THR A 286 12.65 -10.56 1.73
C THR A 286 11.26 -11.19 1.88
N ALA A 287 11.21 -12.47 2.26
CA ALA A 287 9.97 -13.23 2.37
C ALA A 287 9.04 -12.61 3.41
N TYR A 288 7.75 -12.55 3.11
CA TYR A 288 6.68 -11.98 3.95
C TYR A 288 6.75 -10.47 4.20
N GLY A 289 7.88 -9.81 3.87
CA GLY A 289 8.07 -8.37 4.01
C GLY A 289 7.79 -7.56 2.75
N HIS A 290 7.64 -8.22 1.60
CA HIS A 290 7.59 -7.58 0.29
C HIS A 290 6.41 -8.08 -0.55
N TRP A 291 6.01 -7.29 -1.53
CA TRP A 291 5.15 -7.78 -2.61
C TRP A 291 5.87 -8.82 -3.45
N ARG A 292 5.12 -9.78 -4.00
CA ARG A 292 5.69 -10.85 -4.81
C ARG A 292 6.29 -10.29 -6.09
N GLU A 293 7.60 -10.44 -6.26
CA GLU A 293 8.35 -9.89 -7.40
C GLU A 293 7.80 -10.41 -8.73
N SER A 294 7.50 -11.71 -8.81
CA SER A 294 6.98 -12.34 -10.04
C SER A 294 5.59 -11.84 -10.48
N VAL A 295 4.91 -11.06 -9.64
CA VAL A 295 3.60 -10.47 -9.90
C VAL A 295 3.72 -8.96 -10.09
N PHE A 296 4.51 -8.31 -9.25
CA PHE A 296 4.57 -6.85 -9.17
C PHE A 296 5.73 -6.23 -9.95
N ASN A 297 6.80 -6.98 -10.21
CA ASN A 297 7.99 -6.53 -10.93
C ASN A 297 8.49 -5.19 -10.35
N ASN A 298 8.33 -4.08 -11.07
CA ASN A 298 8.83 -2.78 -10.68
C ASN A 298 7.98 -2.02 -9.66
N GLU A 299 7.15 -2.67 -8.84
CA GLU A 299 6.49 -1.94 -7.75
C GLU A 299 7.51 -1.60 -6.64
N LEU A 300 7.40 -0.42 -6.04
CA LEU A 300 8.37 0.08 -5.06
C LEU A 300 8.73 -0.93 -3.96
N MET A 301 7.75 -1.65 -3.40
CA MET A 301 7.90 -2.49 -2.22
C MET A 301 8.06 -3.98 -2.55
N THR A 302 8.54 -4.31 -3.75
CA THR A 302 9.09 -5.64 -4.01
C THR A 302 10.53 -5.74 -3.50
N GLY A 303 11.06 -6.96 -3.35
CA GLY A 303 12.44 -7.19 -2.87
C GLY A 303 13.54 -6.81 -3.87
N TRP A 304 13.20 -6.17 -4.99
CA TRP A 304 14.14 -5.80 -6.05
C TRP A 304 13.83 -4.41 -6.58
N ILE A 305 14.81 -3.51 -6.52
CA ILE A 305 14.69 -2.19 -7.15
C ILE A 305 15.10 -2.30 -8.60
N ASN A 306 14.15 -1.97 -9.48
CA ASN A 306 14.37 -2.00 -10.91
C ASN A 306 15.04 -0.71 -11.39
N ASN A 307 15.86 -0.81 -12.44
CA ASN A 307 16.33 0.40 -13.12
C ASN A 307 15.14 1.18 -13.70
N GLY A 308 15.14 2.49 -13.52
CA GLY A 308 14.05 3.38 -13.95
C GLY A 308 12.99 3.58 -12.87
N SER A 309 11.72 3.50 -13.26
CA SER A 309 10.60 3.83 -12.36
C SER A 309 10.21 2.65 -11.47
N ASN A 310 10.14 2.90 -10.16
CA ASN A 310 9.59 2.00 -9.16
C ASN A 310 8.39 2.67 -8.46
N PRO A 311 7.18 2.61 -9.04
CA PRO A 311 6.00 3.30 -8.51
C PRO A 311 5.60 2.84 -7.10
N LEU A 312 5.30 3.82 -6.24
CA LEU A 312 4.55 3.61 -4.99
C LEU A 312 3.08 3.46 -5.36
N SER A 313 2.62 2.22 -5.51
CA SER A 313 1.28 1.93 -6.01
C SER A 313 0.17 2.19 -4.98
N ALA A 314 -1.08 2.26 -5.46
CA ALA A 314 -2.25 2.32 -4.60
C ALA A 314 -2.42 1.06 -3.73
N ILE A 315 -1.75 -0.04 -4.07
CA ILE A 315 -1.74 -1.29 -3.29
C ILE A 315 -0.84 -1.11 -2.07
N THR A 316 0.37 -0.57 -2.28
CA THR A 316 1.29 -0.18 -1.20
C THR A 316 0.65 0.85 -0.27
N ALA A 317 0.10 1.93 -0.83
CA ALA A 317 -0.62 2.94 -0.05
C ALA A 317 -1.82 2.33 0.71
N GLY A 318 -2.57 1.44 0.07
CA GLY A 318 -3.69 0.73 0.70
C GLY A 318 -3.27 -0.13 1.89
N SER A 319 -2.08 -0.75 1.85
CA SER A 319 -1.58 -1.54 2.97
C SER A 319 -1.34 -0.71 4.23
N LEU A 320 -0.97 0.58 4.08
CA LEU A 320 -0.85 1.52 5.19
C LEU A 320 -2.22 1.91 5.75
N ALA A 321 -3.23 2.09 4.89
CA ALA A 321 -4.60 2.31 5.34
C ALA A 321 -5.13 1.10 6.14
N ASP A 322 -4.82 -0.12 5.68
CA ASP A 322 -5.17 -1.36 6.38
C ASP A 322 -4.41 -1.53 7.72
N LEU A 323 -3.23 -0.91 7.88
CA LEU A 323 -2.52 -0.80 9.16
C LEU A 323 -3.12 0.26 10.10
N GLY A 324 -3.94 1.18 9.59
CA GLY A 324 -4.62 2.23 10.36
C GLY A 324 -4.14 3.66 10.10
N TYR A 325 -3.28 3.90 9.11
CA TYR A 325 -2.90 5.26 8.70
C TYR A 325 -4.04 5.97 7.95
N GLY A 326 -4.15 7.29 8.13
CA GLY A 326 -5.00 8.14 7.30
C GLY A 326 -4.34 8.42 5.95
N VAL A 327 -4.63 7.57 4.97
CA VAL A 327 -4.00 7.57 3.63
C VAL A 327 -4.89 8.24 2.58
N ASP A 328 -4.26 8.87 1.60
CA ASP A 328 -4.88 9.28 0.34
C ASP A 328 -4.35 8.44 -0.83
N LEU A 329 -5.16 7.46 -1.29
CA LEU A 329 -4.78 6.58 -2.41
C LEU A 329 -4.60 7.35 -3.73
N THR A 330 -5.16 8.56 -3.87
CA THR A 330 -5.00 9.37 -5.08
C THR A 330 -3.60 9.98 -5.22
N LYS A 331 -2.77 9.87 -4.17
CA LYS A 331 -1.36 10.27 -4.15
C LYS A 331 -0.40 9.12 -4.43
N ALA A 332 -0.93 7.94 -4.71
CA ALA A 332 -0.14 6.84 -5.24
C ALA A 332 0.22 7.08 -6.71
N ASP A 333 1.33 6.48 -7.13
CA ASP A 333 1.77 6.48 -8.51
C ASP A 333 0.91 5.52 -9.35
N ALA A 334 0.82 5.80 -10.65
CA ALA A 334 0.13 4.92 -11.57
C ALA A 334 0.85 3.56 -11.67
N PHE A 335 0.10 2.48 -11.48
CA PHE A 335 0.60 1.10 -11.53
C PHE A 335 -0.50 0.16 -12.04
N GLY A 336 -0.18 -0.78 -12.94
CA GLY A 336 -1.18 -1.67 -13.56
C GLY A 336 -0.78 -2.22 -14.94
N LEU A 337 -1.76 -2.73 -15.71
CA LEU A 337 -1.59 -3.62 -16.89
C LEU A 337 -0.52 -3.25 -17.95
N PRO A 338 -0.11 -1.99 -18.17
CA PRO A 338 1.10 -1.70 -18.97
C PRO A 338 2.42 -2.01 -18.25
N ALA A 339 2.52 -1.73 -16.94
CA ALA A 339 3.70 -1.95 -16.10
C ALA A 339 3.90 -3.43 -15.73
N LEU A 340 2.80 -4.19 -15.60
CA LEU A 340 2.82 -5.65 -15.34
C LEU A 340 3.31 -6.50 -16.54
N ARG A 341 3.57 -5.89 -17.70
CA ARG A 341 3.88 -6.60 -18.97
C ARG A 341 5.24 -6.28 -19.58
N ALA A 342 6.03 -5.39 -18.98
CA ALA A 342 7.39 -5.18 -19.44
C ALA A 342 8.27 -6.35 -18.95
N PRO A 343 9.00 -7.07 -19.81
CA PRO A 343 10.06 -7.96 -19.33
C PRO A 343 11.03 -7.11 -18.52
N GLY A 344 11.25 -7.51 -17.26
CA GLY A 344 11.97 -6.73 -16.26
C GLY A 344 13.28 -6.16 -16.80
N SER A 345 13.53 -4.89 -16.49
CA SER A 345 14.91 -4.46 -16.35
C SER A 345 15.56 -5.35 -15.29
N THR A 346 16.85 -5.64 -15.43
CA THR A 346 17.58 -6.31 -14.35
C THR A 346 17.50 -5.44 -13.10
N GLY A 347 16.68 -5.84 -12.13
CA GLY A 347 16.58 -5.18 -10.84
C GLY A 347 17.72 -5.58 -9.90
N TYR A 348 18.13 -4.64 -9.06
CA TYR A 348 19.07 -4.85 -7.97
C TYR A 348 18.30 -5.48 -6.82
N LYS A 349 18.68 -6.69 -6.43
CA LYS A 349 18.11 -7.32 -5.24
C LYS A 349 18.39 -6.42 -4.05
N LEU A 350 17.34 -6.09 -3.30
CA LEU A 350 17.48 -5.51 -1.98
C LEU A 350 17.84 -6.64 -1.03
N GLU A 351 19.14 -6.84 -0.80
CA GLU A 351 19.62 -7.61 0.34
C GLU A 351 19.38 -6.75 1.58
N THR A 352 18.16 -6.76 2.12
CA THR A 352 17.79 -5.97 3.29
C THR A 352 17.62 -6.82 4.52
N GLN A 353 17.77 -6.21 5.69
CA GLN A 353 17.34 -6.80 6.95
C GLN A 353 16.18 -6.00 7.52
N LEU A 354 15.06 -6.67 7.76
CA LEU A 354 13.89 -6.07 8.37
C LEU A 354 14.06 -6.02 9.88
N ILE A 355 13.85 -4.84 10.45
CA ILE A 355 13.92 -4.63 11.89
C ILE A 355 12.50 -4.68 12.45
N GLU A 356 12.30 -5.58 13.40
CA GLU A 356 11.04 -5.70 14.15
C GLU A 356 11.09 -4.80 15.38
N PRO A 357 9.95 -4.27 15.86
CA PRO A 357 9.95 -3.35 16.97
C PRO A 357 10.33 -4.05 18.27
N GLU A 358 11.14 -3.34 19.05
CA GLU A 358 11.61 -3.78 20.35
C GLU A 358 10.70 -3.29 21.48
N PHE A 359 10.09 -2.11 21.31
CA PHE A 359 9.30 -1.45 22.36
C PHE A 359 7.89 -1.09 21.91
N PHE A 360 6.98 -1.09 22.89
CA PHE A 360 5.56 -0.76 22.72
C PHE A 360 5.18 0.29 23.76
N ILE A 361 4.52 1.37 23.33
CA ILE A 361 4.07 2.47 24.20
C ILE A 361 2.55 2.67 24.11
#